data_AF-A0A0V1PPY4-F1
#
_entry.id   AF-A0A0V1PPY4-F1
#
_cell.length_a   1.000
_cell.length_b   1.000
_cell.length_c   1.000
_cell.angle_alpha   90.00
_cell.angle_beta   90.00
_cell.angle_gamma   90.00
#
_symmetry.space_group_name_H-M   'P 1'
#
loop_
_entity.id
_entity.type
_entity.pdbx_description
1 polymer ?
#
loop_
_entity_poly.entity_id
_entity_poly.type
_entity_poly.pdbx_seq_one_letter_code
_entity_poly.pdbx_strand_id
1 'polypeptide(L)'
;MILKIRILRFCTETGETVEYESYVIPEDMLEEGQLRLLDTDTSIVVPVDTHVRFIVTANDVLHCFTIPSLGIKVDACPGRLNQVSALIQRTGVYYGQCSELCGVNHGLMPIKLECVPIGDFVE
;
A
#
# COMPACT_ATOMS: atom_id res chain seq x y z
N MET A 1 -2.12 15.24 2.15
CA MET A 1 -2.66 14.31 1.13
C MET A 1 -2.04 12.97 1.42
N ILE A 2 -2.68 12.22 2.30
CA ILE A 2 -2.24 10.89 2.71
C ILE A 2 -3.07 9.94 1.86
N LEU A 3 -2.42 8.97 1.21
CA LEU A 3 -3.13 7.85 0.63
C LEU A 3 -3.61 7.02 1.84
N LYS A 4 -4.71 7.44 2.49
CA LYS A 4 -5.33 6.70 3.60
C LYS A 4 -6.05 5.51 3.02
N ILE A 5 -5.29 4.62 2.40
CA ILE A 5 -5.79 3.33 2.00
C ILE A 5 -5.85 2.53 3.26
N ARG A 6 -7.05 2.49 3.83
CA ARG A 6 -7.37 1.54 4.88
C ARG A 6 -7.40 0.15 4.25
N ILE A 7 -6.24 -0.49 4.13
CA ILE A 7 -6.11 -1.89 3.71
C ILE A 7 -6.76 -2.72 4.80
N LEU A 8 -8.04 -2.99 4.64
CA LEU A 8 -8.85 -3.59 5.67
C LEU A 8 -8.40 -5.05 5.92
N ARG A 9 -7.96 -5.23 7.16
CA ARG A 9 -8.19 -6.38 8.04
C ARG A 9 -7.11 -7.46 8.04
N PHE A 10 -5.96 -7.10 8.61
CA PHE A 10 -5.25 -8.04 9.47
C PHE A 10 -5.67 -7.77 10.91
N CYS A 11 -6.32 -8.75 11.53
CA CYS A 11 -6.53 -8.77 12.96
C CYS A 11 -5.32 -9.45 13.58
N THR A 12 -4.75 -8.84 14.62
CA THR A 12 -3.77 -9.53 15.46
C THR A 12 -4.41 -10.76 16.11
N GLU A 13 -3.60 -11.65 16.68
CA GLU A 13 -4.11 -12.80 17.46
C GLU A 13 -5.06 -12.37 18.59
N THR A 14 -4.92 -11.13 19.08
CA THR A 14 -5.76 -10.52 20.12
C THR A 14 -7.07 -9.92 19.59
N GLY A 15 -7.29 -9.94 18.27
CA GLY A 15 -8.49 -9.39 17.62
C GLY A 15 -8.45 -7.88 17.38
N GLU A 16 -7.29 -7.24 17.59
CA GLU A 16 -7.10 -5.80 17.36
C GLU A 16 -6.80 -5.52 15.89
N THR A 17 -7.25 -4.37 15.39
CA THR A 17 -6.98 -3.96 14.00
C THR A 17 -5.66 -3.20 13.95
N VAL A 18 -4.75 -3.64 13.10
CA VAL A 18 -3.49 -2.92 12.83
C VAL A 18 -3.75 -1.85 11.78
N GLU A 19 -3.41 -0.59 12.10
CA GLU A 19 -3.50 0.54 11.19
C GLU A 19 -2.23 1.39 11.34
N TYR A 20 -1.65 1.79 10.21
CA TYR A 20 -0.52 2.71 10.14
C TYR A 20 -0.64 3.59 8.89
N GLU A 21 0.09 4.68 8.89
CA GLU A 21 0.20 5.60 7.75
C GLU A 21 1.58 5.42 7.11
N SER A 22 1.63 5.47 5.78
CA SER A 22 2.84 5.33 4.98
C SER A 22 3.11 6.62 4.22
N TYR A 23 4.33 7.14 4.36
CA TYR A 23 4.82 8.39 3.80
C TYR A 23 6.06 8.13 2.97
N VAL A 24 6.24 8.90 1.89
CA VAL A 24 7.47 8.87 1.10
C VAL A 24 8.65 9.33 1.95
N ILE A 25 9.80 8.66 1.82
CA ILE A 25 11.03 9.10 2.47
C ILE A 25 11.56 10.34 1.73
N PRO A 26 11.77 11.48 2.41
CA PRO A 26 12.37 12.67 1.82
C PRO A 26 13.78 12.40 1.26
N GLU A 27 14.16 13.09 0.18
CA GLU A 27 15.45 12.83 -0.50
C GLU A 27 16.68 13.06 0.39
N ASP A 28 16.58 13.97 1.36
CA ASP A 28 17.62 14.27 2.36
C ASP A 28 17.76 13.19 3.44
N MET A 29 16.77 12.31 3.59
CA MET A 29 16.75 11.20 4.54
C MET A 29 16.93 9.84 3.88
N LEU A 30 17.16 9.78 2.55
CA LEU A 30 17.37 8.53 1.84
C LEU A 30 18.72 7.90 2.22
N GLU A 31 18.68 6.62 2.57
CA GLU A 31 19.86 5.80 2.80
C GLU A 31 20.37 5.19 1.47
N GLU A 32 21.65 4.80 1.44
CA GLU A 32 22.24 4.18 0.26
C GLU A 32 21.51 2.87 -0.09
N GLY A 33 20.99 2.79 -1.32
CA GLY A 33 20.20 1.65 -1.80
C GLY A 33 18.68 1.89 -1.82
N GLN A 34 18.19 2.95 -1.16
CA GLN A 34 16.78 3.32 -1.23
C GLN A 34 16.42 4.01 -2.55
N LEU A 35 15.18 3.79 -3.00
CA LEU A 35 14.64 4.30 -4.25
C LEU A 35 13.93 5.63 -4.04
N ARG A 36 14.50 6.67 -4.64
CA ARG A 36 13.93 8.02 -4.70
C ARG A 36 12.48 8.01 -5.19
N LEU A 37 11.57 8.64 -4.44
CA LEU A 37 10.13 8.74 -4.70
C LEU A 37 9.32 7.42 -4.65
N LEU A 38 9.95 6.28 -4.36
CA LEU A 38 9.28 4.98 -4.30
C LEU A 38 9.33 4.36 -2.91
N ASP A 39 10.43 4.54 -2.17
CA ASP A 39 10.50 4.05 -0.81
C ASP A 39 9.69 4.90 0.16
N THR A 40 9.10 4.18 1.11
CA THR A 40 8.25 4.71 2.17
C THR A 40 8.80 4.33 3.53
N ASP A 41 8.45 5.11 4.54
CA ASP A 41 8.80 4.86 5.94
C ASP A 41 8.26 3.51 6.45
N THR A 42 7.02 3.18 6.09
CA THR A 42 6.34 1.93 6.41
C THR A 42 5.89 1.24 5.14
N SER A 43 6.02 -0.09 5.09
CA SER A 43 5.60 -0.95 3.99
C SER A 43 4.30 -1.67 4.32
N ILE A 44 3.52 -1.98 3.29
CA ILE A 44 2.36 -2.86 3.41
C ILE A 44 2.85 -4.30 3.33
N VAL A 45 2.85 -5.01 4.46
CA VAL A 45 3.28 -6.41 4.49
C VAL A 45 2.08 -7.34 4.23
N VAL A 46 2.25 -8.32 3.35
CA VAL A 46 1.23 -9.34 3.02
C VAL A 46 1.85 -10.73 2.83
N PRO A 47 1.12 -11.82 3.14
CA PRO A 47 1.62 -13.16 2.93
C PRO A 47 1.60 -13.59 1.46
N VAL A 48 2.60 -14.36 1.04
CA VAL A 48 2.65 -15.05 -0.25
C VAL A 48 1.62 -16.19 -0.33
N ASP A 49 1.20 -16.56 -1.53
CA ASP A 49 0.28 -17.66 -1.85
C ASP A 49 -1.07 -17.63 -1.11
N THR A 50 -1.46 -16.43 -0.66
CA THR A 50 -2.72 -16.19 0.04
C THR A 50 -3.58 -15.21 -0.76
N HIS A 51 -4.88 -15.50 -0.86
CA HIS A 51 -5.83 -14.56 -1.46
C HIS A 51 -6.05 -13.36 -0.53
N VAL A 52 -5.45 -12.23 -0.87
CA VAL A 52 -5.60 -10.97 -0.15
C VAL A 52 -6.66 -10.12 -0.83
N ARG A 53 -7.58 -9.57 -0.03
CA ARG A 53 -8.58 -8.60 -0.50
C ARG A 53 -8.20 -7.21 -0.02
N PHE A 54 -7.89 -6.33 -0.96
CA PHE A 54 -7.71 -4.91 -0.70
C PHE A 54 -9.07 -4.22 -0.78
N ILE A 55 -9.40 -3.46 0.27
CA ILE A 55 -10.53 -2.54 0.26
C ILE A 55 -9.92 -1.13 0.23
N VAL A 56 -10.30 -0.34 -0.76
CA VAL A 56 -9.68 0.95 -1.06
C VAL A 56 -10.76 2.03 -1.05
N THR A 57 -10.49 3.11 -0.34
CA THR A 57 -11.32 4.32 -0.24
C THR A 57 -10.42 5.52 0.03
N ALA A 58 -10.94 6.72 -0.18
CA ALA A 58 -10.27 7.97 0.21
C ALA A 58 -11.09 8.72 1.27
N ASN A 59 -10.44 9.64 1.98
CA ASN A 59 -11.09 10.52 2.96
C ASN A 59 -11.22 11.98 2.48
N ASP A 60 -10.44 12.40 1.50
CA ASP A 60 -10.37 13.77 1.01
C ASP A 60 -10.85 13.89 -0.45
N VAL A 61 -9.96 13.62 -1.41
CA VAL A 61 -10.21 13.72 -2.85
C VAL A 61 -10.05 12.34 -3.50
N LEU A 62 -10.18 12.26 -4.83
CA LEU A 62 -9.88 11.04 -5.55
C LEU A 62 -8.38 10.72 -5.46
N HIS A 63 -8.08 9.46 -5.20
CA HIS A 63 -6.74 8.88 -5.40
C HIS A 63 -6.89 7.57 -6.17
N CYS A 64 -5.78 6.88 -6.45
CA CYS A 64 -5.85 5.55 -7.07
C CYS A 64 -4.75 4.63 -6.53
N PHE A 65 -5.16 3.49 -5.98
CA PHE A 65 -4.26 2.44 -5.53
C PHE A 65 -3.79 1.61 -6.71
N THR A 66 -2.51 1.74 -7.06
CA THR A 66 -1.96 1.09 -8.24
C THR A 66 -0.67 0.38 -7.89
N ILE A 67 -0.60 -0.92 -8.17
CA ILE A 67 0.62 -1.74 -8.11
C ILE A 67 0.72 -2.47 -9.46
N PRO A 68 1.47 -1.91 -10.45
CA PRO A 68 1.47 -2.40 -11.82
C PRO A 68 1.92 -3.86 -11.95
N SER A 69 2.91 -4.27 -11.16
CA SER A 69 3.44 -5.64 -11.14
C SER A 69 2.44 -6.68 -10.66
N LEU A 70 1.41 -6.27 -9.90
CA LEU A 70 0.31 -7.13 -9.46
C LEU A 70 -0.94 -6.97 -10.35
N GLY A 71 -0.89 -6.11 -11.38
CA GLY A 71 -2.04 -5.79 -12.22
C GLY A 71 -3.18 -5.08 -11.48
N ILE A 72 -2.89 -4.46 -10.32
CA ILE A 72 -3.88 -3.78 -9.51
C ILE A 72 -3.90 -2.31 -9.89
N LYS A 73 -5.09 -1.80 -10.25
CA LYS A 73 -5.39 -0.37 -10.37
C LYS A 73 -6.84 -0.15 -9.96
N VAL A 74 -7.04 0.53 -8.83
CA VAL A 74 -8.38 0.77 -8.29
C VAL A 74 -8.47 2.16 -7.68
N ASP A 75 -9.49 2.91 -8.10
CA ASP A 75 -9.70 4.26 -7.62
C ASP A 75 -10.14 4.25 -6.14
N ALA A 76 -9.59 5.18 -5.38
CA ALA A 76 -9.97 5.47 -4.01
C ALA A 76 -10.91 6.68 -4.05
N CYS A 77 -12.22 6.44 -3.93
CA CYS A 77 -13.22 7.50 -4.01
C CYS A 77 -13.81 7.78 -2.62
N PRO A 78 -13.88 9.06 -2.17
CA PRO A 78 -14.54 9.40 -0.92
C PRO A 78 -15.99 8.90 -0.89
N GLY A 79 -16.37 8.20 0.18
CA GLY A 79 -17.72 7.64 0.35
C GLY A 79 -18.00 6.34 -0.42
N ARG A 80 -17.00 5.74 -1.10
CA ARG A 80 -17.15 4.45 -1.80
C ARG A 80 -16.04 3.49 -1.43
N LEU A 81 -16.42 2.29 -0.99
CA LEU A 81 -15.50 1.19 -0.75
C LEU A 81 -15.34 0.36 -2.03
N ASN A 82 -14.20 0.49 -2.72
CA ASN A 82 -13.85 -0.39 -3.82
C ASN A 82 -13.06 -1.59 -3.31
N GLN A 83 -13.23 -2.76 -3.92
CA GLN A 83 -12.51 -3.97 -3.53
C GLN A 83 -11.78 -4.57 -4.74
N VAL A 84 -10.58 -5.09 -4.50
CA VAL A 84 -9.80 -5.87 -5.46
C VAL A 84 -9.15 -7.03 -4.72
N SER A 85 -9.08 -8.19 -5.36
CA SER A 85 -8.42 -9.37 -4.78
C SER A 85 -7.15 -9.67 -5.57
N ALA A 86 -6.09 -10.06 -4.88
CA ALA A 86 -4.85 -10.50 -5.51
C ALA A 86 -4.34 -11.78 -4.85
N LEU A 87 -3.67 -12.60 -5.65
CA LEU A 87 -2.88 -13.73 -5.21
C LEU A 87 -1.44 -13.45 -5.62
N ILE A 88 -0.56 -13.27 -4.65
CA ILE A 88 0.85 -12.95 -4.90
C ILE A 88 1.65 -14.25 -4.81
N GLN A 89 2.23 -14.67 -5.94
CA GLN A 89 2.85 -16.01 -6.09
C GLN A 89 4.35 -16.03 -5.82
N ARG A 90 4.96 -14.87 -5.55
CA ARG A 90 6.40 -14.75 -5.29
C ARG A 90 6.63 -13.70 -4.20
N THR A 91 7.54 -14.02 -3.30
CA THR A 91 8.01 -13.08 -2.27
C THR A 91 8.79 -11.94 -2.92
N GLY A 92 8.87 -10.81 -2.22
CA GLY A 92 9.62 -9.64 -2.65
C GLY A 92 8.87 -8.33 -2.46
N VAL A 93 9.48 -7.24 -2.91
CA VAL A 93 8.94 -5.89 -2.80
C VAL A 93 8.30 -5.46 -4.10
N TYR A 94 7.09 -4.91 -4.01
CA TYR A 94 6.30 -4.41 -5.13
C TYR A 94 6.00 -2.94 -4.91
N TYR A 95 6.35 -2.13 -5.91
CA TYR A 95 6.16 -0.70 -5.86
C TYR A 95 4.94 -0.27 -6.69
N GLY A 96 4.35 0.83 -6.25
CA GLY A 96 3.21 1.47 -6.87
C GLY A 96 3.25 2.98 -6.64
N GLN A 97 2.39 3.71 -7.33
CA GLN A 97 2.20 5.15 -7.12
C GLN A 97 0.73 5.51 -7.31
N CYS A 98 0.31 6.61 -6.70
CA CYS A 98 -1.00 7.18 -6.96
C CYS A 98 -1.16 7.47 -8.47
N SER A 99 -2.21 6.91 -9.09
CA SER A 99 -2.47 7.05 -10.54
C SER A 99 -3.70 7.91 -10.87
N GLU A 100 -4.13 8.76 -9.93
CA GLU A 100 -5.24 9.71 -10.08
C GLU A 100 -4.83 11.06 -9.49
N LEU A 101 -5.03 12.15 -10.24
CA LEU A 101 -4.55 13.48 -9.86
C LEU A 101 -5.21 13.95 -8.55
N CYS A 102 -4.43 13.99 -7.48
CA CYS A 102 -4.94 14.27 -6.13
C CYS A 102 -4.47 15.61 -5.53
N GLY A 103 -3.67 16.40 -6.24
CA GLY A 103 -3.20 17.73 -5.81
C GLY A 103 -1.70 17.95 -6.00
N VAL A 104 -1.12 18.90 -5.26
CA VAL A 104 0.28 19.35 -5.44
C VAL A 104 1.28 18.22 -5.19
N ASN A 105 1.05 17.40 -4.18
CA ASN A 105 1.95 16.30 -3.81
C ASN A 105 1.60 14.98 -4.50
N HIS A 106 0.84 15.00 -5.61
CA HIS A 106 0.39 13.80 -6.30
C HIS A 106 1.55 12.86 -6.70
N GLY A 107 2.68 13.41 -7.13
CA GLY A 107 3.88 12.63 -7.48
C GLY A 107 4.68 12.10 -6.28
N LEU A 108 4.31 12.47 -5.04
CA LEU A 108 5.01 12.11 -3.80
C LEU A 108 4.19 11.11 -2.96
N MET A 109 3.39 10.28 -3.63
CA MET A 109 2.49 9.30 -2.99
C MET A 109 2.76 7.89 -3.52
N PRO A 110 3.92 7.29 -3.18
CA PRO A 110 4.21 5.91 -3.52
C PRO A 110 3.48 4.91 -2.64
N ILE A 111 3.47 3.67 -3.09
CA ILE A 111 2.95 2.50 -2.40
C ILE A 111 4.08 1.47 -2.40
N LYS A 112 4.49 1.02 -1.22
CA LYS A 112 5.45 -0.07 -1.06
C LYS A 112 4.74 -1.26 -0.44
N LEU A 113 4.71 -2.39 -1.14
CA LEU A 113 4.12 -3.63 -0.67
C LEU A 113 5.18 -4.72 -0.59
N GLU A 114 5.34 -5.31 0.59
CA GLU A 114 6.29 -6.39 0.87
C GLU A 114 5.52 -7.71 0.99
N CYS A 115 5.86 -8.66 0.12
CA CYS A 115 5.29 -9.99 0.15
C CYS A 115 6.28 -10.95 0.80
N VAL A 116 5.90 -11.49 1.95
CA VAL A 116 6.74 -12.35 2.80
C VAL A 116 6.11 -13.74 2.95
N PRO A 117 6.88 -14.77 3.31
CA PRO A 117 6.34 -16.04 3.75
C PRO A 117 5.37 -15.87 4.92
N ILE A 118 4.40 -16.78 5.06
CA ILE A 118 3.40 -16.71 6.13
C ILE A 118 4.02 -16.76 7.54
N GLY A 119 5.18 -17.37 7.71
CA GLY A 119 5.91 -17.39 9.00
C GLY A 119 6.30 -15.98 9.42
N ASP A 120 7.06 -15.30 8.58
CA ASP A 120 7.50 -13.91 8.78
C ASP A 120 6.34 -12.90 8.85
N PHE A 121 5.17 -13.24 8.32
CA PHE A 121 3.98 -12.38 8.38
C PHE A 121 3.29 -12.39 9.76
N VAL A 122 3.39 -13.49 10.49
CA VAL A 122 2.69 -13.69 11.78
C VAL A 122 3.55 -13.25 12.97
N GLU A 123 4.88 -13.20 12.80
CA GLU A 123 5.82 -12.64 13.78
C GLU A 123 5.65 -11.12 13.95
#